data_AF-A0A497P053-F1
#
_entry.id   AF-A0A497P053-F1
#
_cell.length_a   1.000
_cell.length_b   1.000
_cell.length_c   1.000
_cell.angle_alpha   90.00
_cell.angle_beta   90.00
_cell.angle_gamma   90.00
#
_symmetry.space_group_name_H-M   'P 1'
#
loop_
_entity.id
_entity.type
_entity.pdbx_description
1 polymer ?
#
loop_
_entity_poly.entity_id
_entity_poly.type
_entity_poly.pdbx_seq_one_letter_code
_entity_poly.pdbx_strand_id
1 'polypeptide(L)'
;MDYLMINRKGCVELSGRKRVYVTRRLPEEAMRMLKSKFEVEVWSEEMPPPKEVIIEKVKEVDGLICLLTDKIDREVIDAAGQQFRGIS
;
A
#
# COMPACT_ATOMS: atom_id res chain seq x y z
N MET A 1 8.18 -19.96 -16.30
CA MET A 1 9.19 -20.72 -15.51
C MET A 1 8.63 -20.81 -14.12
N ASP A 2 7.66 -21.70 -14.02
CA ASP A 2 6.63 -21.73 -13.01
C ASP A 2 7.06 -22.72 -11.94
N TYR A 3 7.33 -22.24 -10.73
CA TYR A 3 7.54 -23.11 -9.58
C TYR A 3 6.20 -23.33 -8.89
N LEU A 4 5.51 -24.42 -9.26
CA LEU A 4 4.40 -24.98 -8.52
C LEU A 4 4.95 -26.03 -7.55
N MET A 5 4.94 -25.74 -6.25
CA MET A 5 5.16 -26.73 -5.19
C MET A 5 3.89 -26.82 -4.34
N ILE A 6 3.11 -27.87 -4.60
CA ILE A 6 1.87 -28.19 -3.89
C ILE A 6 2.22 -28.53 -2.42
N ASN A 7 1.75 -27.73 -1.46
CA ASN A 7 1.88 -28.07 -0.04
C ASN A 7 0.53 -28.09 0.69
N ARG A 8 0.37 -29.07 1.58
CA ARG A 8 -0.90 -29.70 1.97
C ARG A 8 -1.57 -29.08 3.20
N LYS A 9 -1.44 -27.77 3.42
CA LYS A 9 -2.15 -27.03 4.47
C LYS A 9 -2.64 -25.71 3.90
N GLY A 10 -3.94 -25.43 4.07
CA GLY A 10 -4.65 -24.29 3.50
C GLY A 10 -4.15 -22.92 3.97
N CYS A 11 -2.97 -22.53 3.52
CA CYS A 11 -2.44 -21.18 3.59
C CYS A 11 -2.39 -20.65 2.17
N VAL A 12 -3.10 -19.56 1.90
CA VAL A 12 -3.09 -18.90 0.60
C VAL A 12 -1.67 -18.36 0.37
N GLU A 13 -0.93 -19.01 -0.51
CA GLU A 13 0.36 -18.54 -1.00
C GLU A 13 0.09 -17.40 -2.00
N LEU A 14 0.28 -16.15 -1.59
CA LEU A 14 0.23 -15.01 -2.50
C LEU A 14 1.66 -14.58 -2.80
N SER A 15 2.20 -15.14 -3.88
CA SER A 15 3.53 -14.88 -4.45
C SER A 15 3.64 -13.52 -5.14
N GLY A 16 3.18 -12.45 -4.48
CA GLY A 16 3.31 -11.06 -4.92
C GLY A 16 3.85 -10.18 -3.80
N ARG A 17 4.79 -9.28 -4.11
CA ARG A 17 5.25 -8.28 -3.13
C ARG A 17 4.06 -7.41 -2.74
N LYS A 18 3.90 -7.19 -1.43
CA LYS A 18 2.82 -6.36 -0.89
C LYS A 18 2.88 -4.95 -1.47
N ARG A 19 1.74 -4.39 -1.85
CA ARG A 19 1.63 -3.07 -2.49
C ARG A 19 1.43 -2.00 -1.44
N VAL A 20 2.21 -0.93 -1.51
CA VAL A 20 2.13 0.21 -0.59
C VAL A 20 1.99 1.49 -1.38
N TYR A 21 0.98 2.30 -1.03
CA TYR A 21 0.81 3.64 -1.57
C TYR A 21 1.38 4.66 -0.58
N VAL A 22 2.18 5.60 -1.09
CA VAL A 22 2.82 6.66 -0.30
C VAL A 22 2.34 8.02 -0.80
N THR A 23 1.66 8.79 0.04
CA THR A 23 1.06 10.09 -0.35
C THR A 23 2.10 11.20 -0.56
N ARG A 24 3.34 10.97 -0.10
CA ARG A 24 4.46 11.89 -0.30
C ARG A 24 5.79 11.16 -0.38
N ARG A 25 6.70 11.65 -1.22
CA ARG A 25 8.07 11.13 -1.26
C ARG A 25 8.77 11.33 0.10
N LEU A 26 9.23 10.22 0.68
CA LEU A 26 10.02 10.20 1.91
C LEU A 26 11.52 10.42 1.62
N PRO A 27 12.35 10.64 2.66
CA PRO A 27 13.80 10.63 2.52
C PRO A 27 14.30 9.38 1.79
N GLU A 28 15.39 9.52 1.04
CA GLU A 28 15.86 8.49 0.11
C GLU A 28 16.12 7.14 0.79
N GLU A 29 16.70 7.15 1.99
CA GLU A 29 16.94 5.96 2.78
C GLU A 29 15.65 5.18 3.08
N ALA A 30 14.61 5.89 3.54
CA ALA A 30 13.30 5.30 3.78
C ALA A 30 12.69 4.74 2.50
N MET A 31 12.78 5.48 1.38
CA MET A 31 12.30 5.01 0.08
C MET A 31 13.03 3.76 -0.39
N ARG A 32 14.35 3.67 -0.17
CA ARG A 32 15.17 2.50 -0.50
C ARG A 32 14.74 1.28 0.31
N MET A 33 14.54 1.47 1.62
CA MET A 33 14.06 0.41 2.51
C MET A 33 12.68 -0.08 2.09
N LEU A 34 11.73 0.82 1.81
CA LEU A 34 10.39 0.46 1.34
C LEU A 34 10.44 -0.30 0.02
N LYS A 35 11.12 0.24 -1.00
CA LYS A 35 11.25 -0.40 -2.32
C LYS A 35 12.03 -1.72 -2.30
N SER A 36 12.79 -2.01 -1.25
CA SER A 36 13.46 -3.31 -1.06
C SER A 36 12.52 -4.42 -0.54
N LYS A 37 11.37 -4.06 0.04
CA LYS A 37 10.40 -5.01 0.64
C LYS A 37 9.05 -5.04 -0.08
N PHE A 38 8.59 -3.89 -0.56
CA PHE A 38 7.25 -3.69 -1.11
C PHE A 38 7.29 -3.28 -2.59
N GLU A 39 6.18 -3.48 -3.27
CA GLU A 39 5.86 -2.75 -4.50
C GLU A 39 5.32 -1.38 -4.08
N VAL A 40 6.02 -0.30 -4.44
CA VAL A 40 5.75 1.04 -3.89
C VAL A 40 5.25 1.95 -4.99
N GLU A 41 4.03 2.44 -4.85
CA GLU A 41 3.50 3.55 -5.61
C GLU A 41 3.63 4.84 -4.79
N VAL A 42 4.10 5.91 -5.42
CA VAL A 42 4.28 7.21 -4.77
C VAL A 42 3.46 8.24 -5.53
N TRP A 43 2.70 9.03 -4.79
CA TRP A 43 2.03 10.20 -5.34
C TRP A 43 3.04 11.18 -5.98
N SER A 44 2.78 11.57 -7.22
CA SER A 44 3.71 12.36 -8.04
C SER A 44 3.58 13.87 -7.87
N GLU A 45 2.41 14.34 -7.45
CA GLU A 45 2.11 15.77 -7.45
C GLU A 45 2.64 16.49 -6.20
N GLU A 46 2.83 17.79 -6.33
CA GLU A 46 3.31 18.65 -5.24
C GLU A 46 2.25 18.85 -4.15
N MET A 47 0.97 18.88 -4.51
CA MET A 47 -0.12 18.97 -3.53
C MET A 47 -0.44 17.58 -2.95
N PRO A 48 -0.94 17.47 -1.71
CA PRO A 48 -1.43 16.20 -1.18
C PRO A 48 -2.48 15.56 -2.12
N PRO A 49 -2.54 14.22 -2.21
CA PRO A 49 -3.56 13.58 -3.01
C PRO A 49 -4.96 13.93 -2.47
N PRO A 50 -5.94 14.21 -3.35
CA PRO A 50 -7.34 14.35 -2.93
C PRO A 50 -7.83 13.10 -2.19
N LYS A 51 -8.79 13.26 -1.29
CA LYS A 51 -9.32 12.17 -0.46
C LYS A 51 -9.85 11.02 -1.32
N GLU A 52 -10.49 11.34 -2.43
CA GLU A 52 -11.05 10.40 -3.39
C GLU A 52 -9.95 9.52 -4.01
N VAL A 53 -8.78 10.10 -4.29
CA VAL A 53 -7.62 9.33 -4.77
C VAL A 53 -7.13 8.35 -3.71
N ILE A 54 -7.03 8.79 -2.44
CA ILE A 54 -6.64 7.92 -1.33
C ILE A 54 -7.65 6.77 -1.19
N ILE A 55 -8.95 7.05 -1.26
CA ILE A 55 -10.03 6.06 -1.22
C ILE A 55 -9.88 5.01 -2.33
N GLU A 56 -9.64 5.43 -3.58
CA GLU A 56 -9.42 4.46 -4.67
C GLU A 56 -8.15 3.63 -4.44
N LYS A 57 -7.09 4.22 -3.87
CA LYS A 57 -5.85 3.48 -3.61
C LYS A 57 -5.99 2.43 -2.51
N VAL A 58 -6.63 2.75 -1.39
CA VAL A 58 -6.78 1.80 -0.27
C VAL A 58 -7.64 0.58 -0.61
N LYS A 59 -8.49 0.65 -1.66
CA LYS A 59 -9.20 -0.51 -2.21
C LYS A 59 -8.28 -1.53 -2.84
N GLU A 60 -7.11 -1.10 -3.34
CA GLU A 60 -6.21 -1.92 -4.13
C GLU A 60 -4.91 -2.27 -3.39
N VAL A 61 -4.38 -1.39 -2.53
CA VAL A 61 -3.08 -1.60 -1.87
C VAL A 61 -3.18 -2.43 -0.60
N ASP A 62 -2.07 -2.99 -0.13
CA ASP A 62 -1.99 -3.69 1.16
C ASP A 62 -1.66 -2.72 2.32
N GLY A 63 -1.15 -1.52 2.03
CA GLY A 63 -0.83 -0.52 3.05
C GLY A 63 -0.75 0.90 2.51
N LEU A 64 -1.00 1.86 3.40
CA LEU A 64 -0.93 3.30 3.16
C LEU A 64 0.15 3.91 4.04
N ILE A 65 1.01 4.75 3.46
CA ILE A 65 1.88 5.66 4.21
C ILE A 65 1.43 7.08 3.90
N CYS A 66 0.99 7.79 4.93
CA CYS A 66 0.41 9.12 4.84
C CYS A 66 1.16 10.13 5.72
N LEU A 67 0.91 11.42 5.51
CA LEU A 67 1.41 12.50 6.35
C LEU A 67 0.29 13.11 7.18
N LEU A 68 0.66 13.91 8.19
CA LEU A 68 -0.27 14.58 9.10
C LEU A 68 -1.31 15.47 8.38
N THR A 69 -1.01 15.92 7.17
CA THR A 69 -1.90 16.76 6.36
C THR A 69 -2.96 15.97 5.60
N ASP A 70 -2.80 14.65 5.47
CA ASP A 70 -3.75 13.80 4.77
C ASP A 70 -4.95 13.51 5.68
N LYS A 71 -6.16 13.74 5.18
CA LYS A 71 -7.38 13.49 5.95
C LYS A 71 -7.75 12.01 5.89
N ILE A 72 -7.24 11.24 6.84
CA ILE A 72 -7.54 9.82 7.02
C ILE A 72 -8.64 9.67 8.09
N ASP A 73 -9.88 9.52 7.65
CA ASP A 73 -11.05 9.36 8.53
C ASP A 73 -11.77 8.02 8.28
N ARG A 74 -12.90 7.82 8.96
CA ARG A 74 -13.70 6.58 8.86
C ARG A 74 -14.00 6.18 7.42
N GLU A 75 -14.31 7.15 6.55
CA GLU A 75 -14.66 6.85 5.15
C GLU A 75 -13.48 6.22 4.40
N VAL A 76 -12.26 6.69 4.65
CA VAL A 76 -11.04 6.09 4.07
C VAL A 76 -10.82 4.67 4.58
N ILE A 77 -11.00 4.46 5.88
CA ILE A 77 -10.78 3.16 6.52
C ILE A 77 -11.83 2.15 6.07
N ASP A 78 -13.11 2.55 6.02
CA ASP A 78 -14.22 1.69 5.61
C ASP A 78 -14.16 1.33 4.11
N ALA A 79 -13.53 2.17 3.28
CA ALA A 79 -13.31 1.89 1.86
C ALA A 79 -12.15 0.91 1.59
N ALA A 80 -11.32 0.60 2.58
CA ALA A 80 -10.14 -0.22 2.39
C ALA A 80 -10.50 -1.67 1.96
N GLY A 81 -9.72 -2.20 1.01
CA GLY A 81 -9.91 -3.58 0.52
C GLY A 81 -9.60 -4.64 1.58
N GLN A 82 -10.09 -5.86 1.40
CA GLN A 82 -9.87 -6.97 2.35
C GLN A 82 -8.37 -7.32 2.56
N GLN A 83 -7.52 -6.96 1.61
CA GLN A 83 -6.07 -7.15 1.66
C GLN A 83 -5.36 -6.10 2.51
N PHE A 84 -6.00 -4.95 2.77
CA PHE A 84 -5.40 -3.82 3.45
C PHE A 84 -5.02 -4.17 4.89
N ARG A 85 -3.79 -3.84 5.29
CA ARG A 85 -3.18 -4.28 6.55
C ARG A 85 -2.94 -3.16 7.54
N GLY A 86 -2.79 -1.93 7.07
CA GLY A 86 -2.54 -0.83 7.98
C GLY A 86 -2.18 0.49 7.30
N ILE A 87 -2.10 1.50 8.16
CA ILE A 87 -1.78 2.88 7.85
C ILE A 87 -0.58 3.27 8.72
N SER A 88 0.40 3.95 8.13
CA SER A 88 1.56 4.51 8.82
C SER A 88 1.74 5.97 8.50
#